data_AF-A0A4Q3ULJ8-F1
#
_entry.id   AF-A0A4Q3ULJ8-F1
#
_cell.length_a   1.000
_cell.length_b   1.000
_cell.length_c   1.000
_cell.angle_alpha   90.00
_cell.angle_beta   90.00
_cell.angle_gamma   90.00
#
_symmetry.space_group_name_H-M   'P 1'
#
loop_
_entity.id
_entity.type
_entity.pdbx_description
1 polymer ?
#
loop_
_entity_poly.entity_id
_entity_poly.type
_entity_poly.pdbx_seq_one_letter_code
_entity_poly.pdbx_strand_id
1 'polypeptide(L)'
;IDQEWAGVLGSIESGKADLVMAGTTITEERKKKGYVFSRPYFLSGQVIARRKGDTRIQGPETLKDKIVSVQAETTGQFAVDKIGVPKERQLKFDTVQDGLNDVVNKRADATVGDLPTIQAILQDGYPTIELAGPVFVKENLGIIAWRGNEDLIAQVNRTLANMLVDGRYKAAFERWTGDSFTSATVAEMEAQKDQGSRVPEVKEAPKGAPPARTNQDVGTFAFRGDLFRSALPILVQGAVLTLELTALSLVFGVAAGLFIALARLSPVKLFRPFAVAYVEIVRGTPLLMQIYVIYFVLPAIGINLPSFAAGVLALSLNAAAYASEIFRGGIESIDS
;
A
#
# COMPACT_ATOMS: atom_id res chain seq x y z
N ILE A 1 3.18 6.84 -2.90
CA ILE A 1 3.07 5.38 -3.12
C ILE A 1 1.70 5.02 -2.60
N ASP A 2 0.74 4.84 -3.51
CA ASP A 2 -0.61 4.40 -3.16
C ASP A 2 -0.57 2.88 -3.02
N GLN A 3 -0.39 2.41 -1.78
CA GLN A 3 -0.45 0.98 -1.45
C GLN A 3 -1.49 0.77 -0.36
N GLU A 4 -2.27 -0.31 -0.50
CA GLU A 4 -3.18 -0.79 0.54
C GLU A 4 -2.39 -1.11 1.82
N TRP A 5 -2.89 -0.59 2.95
CA TRP A 5 -2.22 -0.73 4.24
C TRP A 5 -2.04 -2.20 4.68
N ALA A 6 -3.01 -3.05 4.35
CA ALA A 6 -2.95 -4.50 4.59
C ALA A 6 -1.76 -5.15 3.87
N GLY A 7 -1.50 -4.74 2.62
CA GLY A 7 -0.39 -5.25 1.81
C GLY A 7 0.98 -4.91 2.39
N VAL A 8 1.11 -3.74 3.04
CA VAL A 8 2.35 -3.30 3.67
C VAL A 8 2.71 -4.22 4.84
N LEU A 9 1.78 -4.53 5.74
CA LEU A 9 2.05 -5.43 6.87
C LEU A 9 2.18 -6.90 6.43
N GLY A 10 1.40 -7.35 5.45
CA GLY A 10 1.53 -8.70 4.89
C GLY A 10 2.91 -8.96 4.25
N SER A 11 3.62 -7.91 3.82
CA SER A 11 4.97 -8.05 3.24
C SER A 11 6.00 -8.57 4.26
N ILE A 12 5.95 -8.11 5.51
CA ILE A 12 6.85 -8.57 6.57
C ILE A 12 6.43 -9.91 7.15
N GLU A 13 5.12 -10.22 7.16
CA GLU A 13 4.61 -11.54 7.58
C GLU A 13 5.04 -12.66 6.63
N SER A 14 5.07 -12.37 5.33
CA SER A 14 5.46 -13.31 4.28
C SER A 14 6.96 -13.34 3.99
N GLY A 15 7.77 -12.56 4.72
CA GLY A 15 9.22 -12.48 4.54
C GLY A 15 9.66 -11.79 3.24
N LYS A 16 8.78 -11.03 2.59
CA LYS A 16 9.12 -10.23 1.40
C LYS A 16 9.84 -8.93 1.76
N ALA A 17 9.70 -8.48 3.00
CA ALA A 17 10.42 -7.35 3.57
C ALA A 17 10.86 -7.70 5.00
N ASP A 18 11.97 -7.12 5.44
CA ASP A 18 12.48 -7.30 6.81
C ASP A 18 11.94 -6.25 7.79
N LEU A 19 11.63 -5.05 7.28
CA LEU A 19 11.15 -3.90 8.06
C LEU A 19 10.12 -3.10 7.27
N VAL A 20 9.19 -2.49 8.00
CA VAL A 20 8.29 -1.45 7.49
C VAL A 20 8.54 -0.15 8.25
N MET A 21 8.81 0.91 7.49
CA MET A 21 9.00 2.29 7.96
C MET A 21 7.95 3.20 7.29
N ALA A 22 6.68 2.98 7.62
CA ALA A 22 5.55 3.60 6.91
C ALA A 22 4.58 4.34 7.85
N GLY A 23 5.07 4.88 8.98
CA GLY A 23 4.22 5.57 9.94
C GLY A 23 3.29 4.63 10.72
N THR A 24 3.80 3.48 11.13
CA THR A 24 2.97 2.45 11.78
C THR A 24 2.78 2.76 13.27
N THR A 25 1.53 2.97 13.69
CA THR A 25 1.21 3.14 15.11
C THR A 25 1.55 1.91 15.94
N ILE A 26 2.24 2.11 17.07
CA ILE A 26 2.54 1.08 18.04
C ILE A 26 1.26 0.80 18.85
N THR A 27 0.70 -0.41 18.73
CA THR A 27 -0.47 -0.84 19.51
C THR A 27 -0.24 -2.19 20.18
N GLU A 28 -0.94 -2.43 21.29
CA GLU A 28 -0.90 -3.73 21.98
C GLU A 28 -1.55 -4.84 21.14
N GLU A 29 -2.57 -4.54 20.32
CA GLU A 29 -3.13 -5.56 19.42
C GLU A 29 -2.11 -6.02 18.38
N ARG A 30 -1.31 -5.11 17.83
CA ARG A 30 -0.25 -5.45 16.88
C ARG A 30 0.85 -6.28 17.56
N LYS A 31 1.30 -5.89 18.75
CA LYS A 31 2.28 -6.70 19.50
C LYS A 31 1.78 -8.13 19.75
N LYS A 32 0.50 -8.30 20.12
CA LYS A 32 -0.12 -9.62 20.32
C LYS A 32 -0.15 -10.48 19.05
N LYS A 33 -0.20 -9.88 17.86
CA LYS A 33 -0.13 -10.60 16.58
C LYS A 33 1.26 -11.13 16.25
N GLY A 34 2.31 -10.69 16.97
CA GLY A 34 3.69 -11.08 16.73
C GLY A 34 4.54 -10.03 16.04
N TYR A 35 4.07 -8.79 15.95
CA TYR A 35 4.91 -7.69 15.47
C TYR A 35 5.83 -7.15 16.58
N VAL A 36 7.05 -6.81 16.18
CA VAL A 36 8.07 -6.20 17.04
C VAL A 36 8.31 -4.77 16.56
N PHE A 37 8.46 -3.83 17.49
CA PHE A 37 8.56 -2.40 17.19
C PHE A 37 9.86 -1.79 17.68
N SER A 38 10.36 -0.81 16.94
CA SER A 38 11.37 0.13 17.42
C SER A 38 10.83 0.99 18.57
N ARG A 39 11.72 1.75 19.20
CA ARG A 39 11.31 2.92 19.97
C ARG A 39 10.49 3.87 19.07
N PRO A 40 9.54 4.63 19.64
CA PRO A 40 8.85 5.67 18.89
C PRO A 40 9.85 6.58 18.19
N TYR A 41 9.56 6.94 16.95
CA TYR A 41 10.36 7.91 16.18
C TYR A 41 9.53 9.11 15.73
N PHE A 42 8.21 9.11 15.98
CA PHE A 42 7.33 10.20 15.62
C PHE A 42 6.10 10.18 16.52
N LEU A 43 5.70 11.34 17.04
CA LEU A 43 4.44 11.51 17.74
C LEU A 43 3.39 12.00 16.74
N SER A 44 2.44 11.13 16.44
CA SER A 44 1.27 11.43 15.61
C SER A 44 0.03 11.54 16.50
N GLY A 45 -1.09 11.74 15.84
CA GLY A 45 -2.37 11.41 16.41
C GLY A 45 -3.52 11.58 15.42
N GLN A 46 -4.66 11.01 15.78
CA GLN A 46 -5.85 11.08 14.94
C GLN A 46 -6.48 12.46 15.02
N VAL A 47 -6.83 12.97 13.85
CA VAL A 47 -7.56 14.22 13.64
C VAL A 47 -8.79 13.98 12.77
N ILE A 48 -9.68 14.97 12.80
CA ILE A 48 -10.90 14.97 12.02
C ILE A 48 -10.72 16.02 10.92
N ALA A 49 -10.95 15.64 9.67
CA ALA A 49 -11.01 16.55 8.54
C ALA A 49 -12.47 16.73 8.09
N ARG A 50 -12.93 17.98 8.00
CA ARG A 50 -14.31 18.34 7.62
C ARG A 50 -14.30 19.40 6.52
N ARG A 51 -15.45 19.63 5.89
CA ARG A 51 -15.61 20.79 5.01
C ARG A 51 -15.49 22.10 5.80
N LYS A 52 -14.84 23.10 5.21
CA LYS A 52 -14.67 24.44 5.78
C LYS A 52 -16.01 25.04 6.22
N GLY A 53 -16.07 25.50 7.46
CA GLY A 53 -17.25 26.15 8.03
C GLY A 53 -18.37 25.20 8.49
N ASP A 54 -18.20 23.88 8.41
CA ASP A 54 -19.19 22.92 8.90
C ASP A 54 -19.17 22.82 10.43
N THR A 55 -19.87 23.72 11.12
CA THR A 55 -19.91 23.83 12.59
C THR A 55 -20.57 22.64 13.30
N ARG A 56 -21.16 21.69 12.57
CA ARG A 56 -21.80 20.49 13.11
C ARG A 56 -20.77 19.46 13.62
N ILE A 57 -19.50 19.60 13.24
CA ILE A 57 -18.42 18.65 13.56
C ILE A 57 -17.29 19.41 14.24
N GLN A 58 -17.22 19.44 15.57
CA GLN A 58 -16.21 20.24 16.29
C GLN A 58 -15.14 19.39 16.99
N GLY A 59 -15.41 18.10 17.13
CA GLY A 59 -14.58 17.16 17.87
C GLY A 59 -15.17 15.74 17.81
N PRO A 60 -14.47 14.75 18.38
CA PRO A 60 -14.85 13.33 18.29
C PRO A 60 -16.25 13.04 18.83
N GLU A 61 -16.70 13.75 19.85
CA GLU A 61 -18.03 13.62 20.45
C GLU A 61 -19.16 13.93 19.47
N THR A 62 -18.92 14.77 18.47
CA THR A 62 -19.92 15.18 17.46
C THR A 62 -20.03 14.20 16.28
N LEU A 63 -19.23 13.14 16.24
CA LEU A 63 -19.20 12.19 15.12
C LEU A 63 -20.27 11.09 15.18
N LYS A 64 -20.87 10.83 16.35
CA LYS A 64 -21.75 9.66 16.57
C LYS A 64 -22.94 9.59 15.63
N ASP A 65 -23.47 10.72 15.22
CA ASP A 65 -24.61 10.84 14.31
C ASP A 65 -24.19 11.20 12.87
N LYS A 66 -22.91 11.18 12.54
CA LYS A 66 -22.36 11.57 11.24
C LYS A 66 -21.97 10.36 10.39
N ILE A 67 -21.82 10.59 9.10
CA ILE A 67 -21.19 9.63 8.20
C ILE A 67 -19.69 9.90 8.19
N VAL A 68 -18.89 8.94 8.64
CA VAL A 68 -17.44 9.13 8.82
C VAL A 68 -16.69 8.23 7.87
N SER A 69 -15.81 8.80 7.05
CA SER A 69 -14.87 8.05 6.23
C SER A 69 -13.58 7.75 6.99
N VAL A 70 -13.06 6.54 6.80
CA VAL A 70 -11.80 6.07 7.40
C VAL A 70 -11.05 5.17 6.44
N GLN A 71 -9.73 5.17 6.54
CA GLN A 71 -8.93 4.14 5.89
C GLN A 71 -9.11 2.81 6.65
N ALA A 72 -9.40 1.73 5.94
CA ALA A 72 -9.64 0.42 6.51
C ALA A 72 -8.40 -0.11 7.26
N GLU A 73 -8.64 -0.81 8.37
CA GLU A 73 -7.61 -1.48 9.18
C GLU A 73 -6.54 -0.56 9.80
N THR A 74 -6.88 0.72 9.94
CA THR A 74 -6.03 1.73 10.57
C THR A 74 -6.49 2.07 11.99
N THR A 75 -5.61 2.74 12.73
CA THR A 75 -5.94 3.28 14.06
C THR A 75 -7.01 4.37 13.99
N GLY A 76 -7.14 5.10 12.88
CA GLY A 76 -8.25 6.01 12.62
C GLY A 76 -9.61 5.30 12.61
N GLN A 77 -9.70 4.14 11.95
CA GLN A 77 -10.90 3.31 12.02
C GLN A 77 -11.19 2.87 13.47
N PHE A 78 -10.19 2.36 14.19
CA PHE A 78 -10.37 1.89 15.56
C PHE A 78 -10.78 3.02 16.52
N ALA A 79 -10.29 4.23 16.28
CA ALA A 79 -10.69 5.42 17.03
C ALA A 79 -12.17 5.76 16.79
N VAL A 80 -12.65 5.69 15.54
CA VAL A 80 -14.06 5.88 15.19
C VAL A 80 -14.95 4.79 15.77
N ASP A 81 -14.50 3.53 15.73
CA ASP A 81 -15.17 2.40 16.39
C ASP A 81 -15.33 2.66 17.91
N LYS A 82 -14.28 3.16 18.57
CA LYS A 82 -14.29 3.49 20.01
C LYS A 82 -15.18 4.69 20.37
N ILE A 83 -15.31 5.67 19.47
CA ILE A 83 -16.25 6.80 19.62
C ILE A 83 -17.70 6.29 19.61
N GLY A 84 -17.96 5.16 18.94
CA GLY A 84 -19.28 4.55 18.84
C GLY A 84 -20.09 5.04 17.64
N VAL A 85 -19.42 5.42 16.54
CA VAL A 85 -20.10 5.68 15.27
C VAL A 85 -20.65 4.35 14.72
N PRO A 86 -21.95 4.26 14.37
CA PRO A 86 -22.54 3.01 13.85
C PRO A 86 -21.82 2.50 12.60
N LYS A 87 -21.65 1.18 12.46
CA LYS A 87 -20.85 0.59 11.36
C LYS A 87 -21.39 0.94 9.98
N GLU A 88 -22.71 1.05 9.84
CA GLU A 88 -23.39 1.47 8.62
C GLU A 88 -23.14 2.94 8.24
N ARG A 89 -22.61 3.74 9.17
CA ARG A 89 -22.20 5.13 8.95
C ARG A 89 -20.68 5.28 8.84
N GLN A 90 -19.92 4.19 8.89
CA GLN A 90 -18.48 4.18 8.68
C GLN A 90 -18.17 3.76 7.24
N LEU A 91 -17.81 4.72 6.40
CA LEU A 91 -17.36 4.45 5.03
C LEU A 91 -15.88 4.07 5.08
N LYS A 92 -15.56 2.88 4.57
CA LYS A 92 -14.20 2.33 4.60
C LYS A 92 -13.56 2.38 3.23
N PHE A 93 -12.33 2.86 3.18
CA PHE A 93 -11.57 3.02 1.95
C PHE A 93 -10.17 2.45 2.10
N ASP A 94 -9.52 2.17 0.97
CA ASP A 94 -8.15 1.69 0.94
C ASP A 94 -7.14 2.82 1.16
N THR A 95 -7.51 4.06 0.83
CA THR A 95 -6.70 5.26 1.03
C THR A 95 -7.43 6.34 1.82
N VAL A 96 -6.67 7.22 2.48
CA VAL A 96 -7.22 8.40 3.17
C VAL A 96 -7.77 9.42 2.16
N GLN A 97 -7.13 9.53 0.99
CA GLN A 97 -7.53 10.41 -0.10
C GLN A 97 -8.95 10.09 -0.61
N ASP A 98 -9.28 8.81 -0.78
CA ASP A 98 -10.64 8.40 -1.18
C ASP A 98 -11.67 8.82 -0.14
N GLY A 99 -11.34 8.64 1.15
CA GLY A 99 -12.18 9.12 2.25
C GLY A 99 -12.39 10.64 2.24
N LEU A 100 -11.33 11.42 1.95
CA LEU A 100 -11.41 12.89 1.81
C LEU A 100 -12.24 13.30 0.58
N ASN A 101 -12.10 12.60 -0.55
CA ASN A 101 -12.92 12.82 -1.74
C ASN A 101 -14.41 12.63 -1.44
N ASP A 102 -14.77 11.67 -0.59
CA ASP A 102 -16.16 11.48 -0.17
C ASP A 102 -16.69 12.63 0.71
N VAL A 103 -15.82 13.26 1.51
CA VAL A 103 -16.18 14.48 2.25
C VAL A 103 -16.39 15.66 1.31
N VAL A 104 -15.53 15.82 0.29
CA VAL A 104 -15.70 16.84 -0.76
C VAL A 104 -17.00 16.64 -1.53
N ASN A 105 -17.31 15.40 -1.89
CA ASN A 105 -18.52 15.01 -2.64
C ASN A 105 -19.79 14.94 -1.78
N LYS A 106 -19.71 15.31 -0.48
CA LYS A 106 -20.83 15.29 0.48
C LYS A 106 -21.46 13.90 0.69
N ARG A 107 -20.71 12.83 0.42
CA ARG A 107 -21.08 11.44 0.75
C ARG A 107 -20.70 11.08 2.18
N ALA A 108 -19.58 11.62 2.68
CA ALA A 108 -19.20 11.60 4.08
C ALA A 108 -19.30 13.00 4.69
N ASP A 109 -19.51 13.07 6.00
CA ASP A 109 -19.49 14.32 6.76
C ASP A 109 -18.07 14.71 7.19
N ALA A 110 -17.23 13.73 7.56
CA ALA A 110 -15.84 13.94 7.94
C ALA A 110 -14.98 12.70 7.64
N THR A 111 -13.67 12.93 7.50
CA THR A 111 -12.65 11.87 7.44
C THR A 111 -11.85 11.86 8.74
N VAL A 112 -11.54 10.69 9.27
CA VAL A 112 -10.59 10.54 10.39
C VAL A 112 -9.29 9.90 9.89
N GLY A 113 -8.16 10.47 10.29
CA GLY A 113 -6.83 9.96 9.95
C GLY A 113 -5.70 10.66 10.71
N ASP A 114 -4.47 10.19 10.51
CA ASP A 114 -3.27 10.75 11.13
C ASP A 114 -3.01 12.20 10.72
N LEU A 115 -2.74 13.05 11.72
CA LEU A 115 -2.44 14.48 11.54
C LEU A 115 -1.39 14.76 10.45
N PRO A 116 -0.18 14.15 10.45
CA PRO A 116 0.82 14.44 9.42
C PRO A 116 0.34 14.08 8.02
N THR A 117 -0.37 12.96 7.87
CA THR A 117 -0.91 12.49 6.58
C THR A 117 -2.00 13.42 6.08
N ILE A 118 -3.00 13.72 6.91
CA ILE A 118 -4.08 14.63 6.55
C ILE A 118 -3.51 16.00 6.20
N GLN A 119 -2.62 16.56 7.03
CA GLN A 119 -2.08 17.89 6.81
C GLN A 119 -1.28 18.00 5.51
N ALA A 120 -0.44 17.01 5.18
CA ALA A 120 0.27 16.96 3.91
C ALA A 120 -0.71 16.91 2.72
N ILE A 121 -1.73 16.04 2.77
CA ILE A 121 -2.73 15.94 1.69
C ILE A 121 -3.51 17.24 1.52
N LEU A 122 -3.88 17.91 2.62
CA LEU A 122 -4.60 19.18 2.56
C LEU A 122 -3.75 20.29 1.93
N GLN A 123 -2.44 20.33 2.22
CA GLN A 123 -1.49 21.25 1.62
C GLN A 123 -1.34 21.01 0.11
N ASP A 124 -1.42 19.75 -0.33
CA ASP A 124 -1.24 19.36 -1.72
C ASP A 124 -2.51 19.48 -2.59
N GLY A 125 -3.73 19.56 -2.04
CA GLY A 125 -4.91 19.53 -2.93
C GLY A 125 -6.34 19.62 -2.38
N TYR A 126 -6.63 20.15 -1.18
CA TYR A 126 -8.01 20.17 -0.64
C TYR A 126 -8.40 21.53 0.00
N PRO A 127 -8.54 22.61 -0.79
CA PRO A 127 -8.77 23.96 -0.26
C PRO A 127 -10.12 24.15 0.43
N THR A 128 -11.08 23.23 0.26
CA THR A 128 -12.42 23.26 0.86
C THR A 128 -12.52 22.45 2.15
N ILE A 129 -11.44 21.78 2.58
CA ILE A 129 -11.39 20.96 3.79
C ILE A 129 -10.52 21.65 4.86
N GLU A 130 -10.86 21.46 6.12
CA GLU A 130 -10.12 21.93 7.30
C GLU A 130 -10.11 20.88 8.41
N LEU A 131 -9.17 21.02 9.35
CA LEU A 131 -9.15 20.21 10.56
C LEU A 131 -10.22 20.67 11.55
N ALA A 132 -10.89 19.72 12.20
CA ALA A 132 -11.90 19.97 13.22
C ALA A 132 -11.38 19.58 14.61
N GLY A 133 -11.02 20.59 15.40
CA GLY A 133 -10.53 20.40 16.76
C GLY A 133 -9.07 19.91 16.84
N PRO A 134 -8.57 19.65 18.06
CA PRO A 134 -7.23 19.14 18.28
C PRO A 134 -7.12 17.63 17.97
N VAL A 135 -5.89 17.12 17.97
CA VAL A 135 -5.63 15.67 18.02
C VAL A 135 -6.38 15.05 19.20
N PHE A 136 -7.15 13.99 18.95
CA PHE A 136 -7.99 13.35 19.97
C PHE A 136 -7.53 11.94 20.37
N VAL A 137 -6.62 11.34 19.60
CA VAL A 137 -5.88 10.14 19.98
C VAL A 137 -4.41 10.42 19.76
N LYS A 138 -3.58 10.32 20.80
CA LYS A 138 -2.12 10.42 20.66
C LYS A 138 -1.56 9.07 20.23
N GLU A 139 -0.66 9.09 19.25
CA GLU A 139 -0.12 7.89 18.64
C GLU A 139 1.40 7.95 18.54
N ASN A 140 2.06 6.89 19.00
CA ASN A 140 3.48 6.72 18.79
C ASN A 140 3.69 5.89 17.53
N LEU A 141 4.39 6.46 16.54
CA LEU A 141 4.76 5.72 15.34
C LEU A 141 6.11 5.02 15.55
N GLY A 142 6.18 3.77 15.13
CA GLY A 142 7.36 2.91 15.25
C GLY A 142 7.69 2.23 13.93
N ILE A 143 8.96 1.87 13.78
CA ILE A 143 9.43 0.98 12.71
C ILE A 143 9.10 -0.44 13.16
N ILE A 144 8.52 -1.25 12.28
CA ILE A 144 7.96 -2.55 12.63
C ILE A 144 8.65 -3.68 11.86
N ALA A 145 8.85 -4.81 12.54
CA ALA A 145 9.35 -6.06 11.98
C ALA A 145 8.44 -7.22 12.39
N TRP A 146 8.56 -8.35 11.70
CA TRP A 146 7.93 -9.60 12.13
C TRP A 146 8.74 -10.29 13.24
N ARG A 147 8.08 -11.02 14.14
CA ARG A 147 8.74 -11.83 15.20
C ARG A 147 9.92 -12.63 14.65
N GLY A 148 10.99 -12.71 15.44
CA GLY A 148 12.27 -13.30 15.02
C GLY A 148 13.26 -12.29 14.44
N ASN A 149 12.88 -11.02 14.27
CA ASN A 149 13.75 -9.93 13.82
C ASN A 149 14.08 -8.91 14.94
N GLU A 150 14.08 -9.34 16.20
CA GLU A 150 14.33 -8.48 17.37
C GLU A 150 15.72 -7.82 17.30
N ASP A 151 16.73 -8.52 16.79
CA ASP A 151 18.09 -7.98 16.60
C ASP A 151 18.13 -6.83 15.59
N LEU A 152 17.30 -6.91 14.55
CA LEU A 152 17.17 -5.85 13.54
C LEU A 152 16.50 -4.62 14.15
N ILE A 153 15.44 -4.82 14.93
CA ILE A 153 14.81 -3.75 15.71
C ILE A 153 15.80 -3.12 16.71
N ALA A 154 16.66 -3.92 17.36
CA ALA A 154 17.69 -3.41 18.24
C ALA A 154 18.72 -2.53 17.50
N GLN A 155 19.09 -2.89 16.26
CA GLN A 155 19.93 -2.06 15.39
C GLN A 155 19.25 -0.74 15.01
N VAL A 156 17.98 -0.79 14.63
CA VAL A 156 17.18 0.40 14.35
C VAL A 156 17.15 1.34 15.57
N ASN A 157 16.91 0.80 16.76
CA ASN A 157 16.90 1.57 18.00
C ASN A 157 18.23 2.27 18.28
N ARG A 158 19.36 1.59 18.03
CA ARG A 158 20.69 2.22 18.15
C ARG A 158 20.88 3.37 17.17
N THR A 159 20.47 3.19 15.92
CA THR A 159 20.56 4.23 14.90
C THR A 159 19.70 5.45 15.27
N LEU A 160 18.45 5.23 15.70
CA LEU A 160 17.57 6.30 16.16
C LEU A 160 18.13 7.03 17.39
N ALA A 161 18.69 6.30 18.35
CA ALA A 161 19.35 6.90 19.51
C ALA A 161 20.52 7.81 19.09
N ASN A 162 21.39 7.34 18.19
CA ASN A 162 22.49 8.15 17.68
C ASN A 162 21.99 9.41 16.96
N MET A 163 20.93 9.28 16.16
CA MET A 163 20.31 10.43 15.46
C MET A 163 19.75 11.49 16.41
N LEU A 164 19.21 11.07 17.56
CA LEU A 164 18.71 11.99 18.57
C LEU A 164 19.86 12.76 19.25
N VAL A 165 20.99 12.08 19.51
CA VAL A 165 22.14 12.68 20.19
C VAL A 165 22.90 13.65 19.29
N ASP A 166 23.13 13.29 18.02
CA ASP A 166 23.93 14.08 17.08
C ASP A 166 23.14 15.13 16.29
N GLY A 167 21.84 15.28 16.59
CA GLY A 167 20.97 16.28 15.98
C GLY A 167 20.46 15.93 14.58
N ARG A 168 20.88 14.80 13.98
CA ARG A 168 20.36 14.36 12.67
C ARG A 168 18.86 14.10 12.68
N TYR A 169 18.31 13.66 13.81
CA TYR A 169 16.87 13.48 13.96
C TYR A 169 16.13 14.80 13.79
N LYS A 170 16.52 15.83 14.55
CA LYS A 170 15.91 17.17 14.48
C LYS A 170 16.01 17.75 13.06
N ALA A 171 17.19 17.67 12.44
CA ALA A 171 17.41 18.16 11.08
C ALA A 171 16.54 17.42 10.03
N ALA A 172 16.38 16.10 10.18
CA ALA A 172 15.49 15.32 9.32
C ALA A 172 14.02 15.71 9.54
N PHE A 173 13.61 15.86 10.79
CA PHE A 173 12.26 16.23 11.17
C PHE A 173 11.87 17.59 10.58
N GLU A 174 12.65 18.64 10.86
CA GLU A 174 12.43 20.00 10.37
C GLU A 174 12.33 20.06 8.84
N ARG A 175 13.21 19.32 8.15
CA ARG A 175 13.23 19.28 6.69
C ARG A 175 11.94 18.74 6.08
N TRP A 176 11.33 17.74 6.71
CA TRP A 176 10.24 16.99 6.09
C TRP A 176 8.85 17.33 6.63
N THR A 177 8.73 17.90 7.84
CA THR A 177 7.43 18.25 8.43
C THR A 177 7.18 19.75 8.58
N GLY A 178 8.22 20.57 8.50
CA GLY A 178 8.13 22.00 8.81
C GLY A 178 7.85 22.31 10.29
N ASP A 179 7.86 23.60 10.65
CA ASP A 179 7.88 24.10 12.04
C ASP A 179 6.67 23.67 12.89
N SER A 180 5.51 23.43 12.28
CA SER A 180 4.25 23.15 12.99
C SER A 180 4.28 21.85 13.81
N PHE A 181 5.15 20.91 13.47
CA PHE A 181 5.30 19.62 14.17
C PHE A 181 6.53 19.53 15.07
N THR A 182 7.49 20.46 14.89
CA THR A 182 8.88 20.29 15.35
C THR A 182 9.03 20.39 16.86
N SER A 183 8.44 21.40 17.49
CA SER A 183 8.80 21.73 18.89
C SER A 183 8.35 20.67 19.90
N ALA A 184 7.10 20.21 19.83
CA ALA A 184 6.57 19.23 20.78
C ALA A 184 7.14 17.82 20.55
N THR A 185 7.24 17.40 19.30
CA THR A 185 7.71 16.04 18.94
C THR A 185 9.20 15.89 19.20
N VAL A 186 10.01 16.90 18.85
CA VAL A 186 11.46 16.86 19.12
C VAL A 186 11.73 16.90 20.62
N ALA A 187 11.04 17.76 21.39
CA ALA A 187 11.21 17.83 22.84
C ALA A 187 10.85 16.51 23.54
N GLU A 188 9.77 15.84 23.12
CA GLU A 188 9.36 14.56 23.70
C GLU A 188 10.30 13.41 23.31
N MET A 189 10.84 13.39 22.09
CA MET A 189 11.85 12.41 21.67
C MET A 189 13.22 12.65 22.32
N GLU A 190 13.63 13.91 22.50
CA GLU A 190 14.81 14.28 23.28
C GLU A 190 14.69 13.84 24.74
N ALA A 191 13.51 14.00 25.35
CA ALA A 191 13.24 13.53 26.72
C ALA A 191 13.31 11.99 26.86
N GLN A 192 13.05 11.26 25.76
CA GLN A 192 13.06 9.80 25.73
C GLN A 192 14.38 9.19 25.22
N LYS A 193 15.38 10.01 24.86
CA LYS A 193 16.64 9.55 24.26
C LYS A 193 17.33 8.45 25.10
N ASP A 194 17.22 8.55 26.43
CA ASP A 194 17.85 7.68 27.42
C ASP A 194 16.90 6.63 28.03
N GLN A 195 15.62 6.59 27.64
CA GLN A 195 14.65 5.64 28.19
C GLN A 195 14.38 4.46 27.23
N GLY A 196 14.55 3.22 27.73
CA GLY A 196 13.93 2.04 27.10
C GLY A 196 14.79 1.12 26.21
N SER A 197 16.11 1.28 26.14
CA SER A 197 17.07 0.23 25.75
C SER A 197 18.46 0.75 26.08
N ARG A 198 19.22 0.07 26.95
CA ARG A 198 20.62 0.43 27.22
C ARG A 198 21.36 0.51 25.88
N VAL A 199 21.81 1.71 25.53
CA VAL A 199 22.80 1.94 24.48
C VAL A 199 24.09 1.29 24.98
N PRO A 200 24.63 0.23 24.36
CA PRO A 200 25.98 -0.20 24.65
C PRO A 200 26.93 0.93 24.24
N GLU A 201 27.90 1.23 25.10
CA GLU A 201 28.95 2.22 24.86
C GLU A 201 29.56 2.04 23.45
N VAL A 202 29.68 3.16 22.73
CA VAL A 202 30.13 3.20 21.34
C VAL A 202 31.52 2.57 21.23
N LYS A 203 31.63 1.41 20.58
CA LYS A 203 32.88 1.05 19.89
C LYS A 203 32.83 1.73 18.52
N GLU A 204 33.86 2.52 18.21
CA GLU A 204 33.97 3.34 17.01
C GLU A 204 33.48 2.61 15.75
N ALA A 205 32.75 3.33 14.89
CA ALA A 205 32.39 2.85 13.57
C ALA A 205 33.66 2.46 12.78
N PRO A 206 33.63 1.40 11.95
CA PRO A 206 34.77 1.01 11.13
C PRO A 206 35.23 2.20 10.28
N LYS A 207 36.51 2.57 10.40
CA LYS A 207 37.15 3.56 9.53
C LYS A 207 37.04 3.09 8.08
N GLY A 208 36.23 3.80 7.29
CA GLY A 208 36.01 3.48 5.88
C GLY A 208 34.58 3.63 5.38
N ALA A 209 33.60 3.95 6.25
CA ALA A 209 32.27 4.31 5.77
C ALA A 209 32.37 5.55 4.85
N PRO A 210 31.82 5.49 3.61
CA PRO A 210 31.89 6.61 2.69
C PRO A 210 31.23 7.84 3.32
N PRO A 211 31.79 9.05 3.14
CA PRO A 211 31.24 10.25 3.74
C PRO A 211 29.78 10.42 3.31
N ALA A 212 28.92 10.72 4.28
CA ALA A 212 27.53 11.08 4.05
C ALA A 212 27.48 12.22 3.03
N ARG A 213 26.85 11.98 1.88
CA ARG A 213 26.68 13.00 0.84
C ARG A 213 25.89 14.16 1.45
N THR A 214 26.56 15.29 1.59
CA THR A 214 25.97 16.56 2.00
C THR A 214 24.95 17.03 0.97
N ASN A 215 23.87 17.61 1.50
CA ASN A 215 22.72 18.10 0.77
C ASN A 215 23.09 19.03 -0.39
N GLN A 216 22.52 18.78 -1.56
CA GLN A 216 22.27 19.80 -2.58
C GLN A 216 20.79 19.78 -2.94
N ASP A 217 20.17 20.95 -2.71
CA ASP A 217 19.05 21.56 -3.45
C ASP A 217 17.76 20.75 -3.61
N VAL A 218 16.90 20.81 -2.59
CA VAL A 218 15.47 20.50 -2.69
C VAL A 218 14.74 21.75 -3.15
N GLY A 219 14.67 21.95 -4.47
CA GLY A 219 14.05 23.15 -5.02
C GLY A 219 13.90 23.20 -6.53
N THR A 220 13.49 22.12 -7.20
CA THR A 220 12.86 22.16 -8.55
C THR A 220 12.27 20.78 -8.87
N PHE A 221 11.25 20.69 -9.74
CA PHE A 221 10.99 19.48 -10.54
C PHE A 221 12.18 19.23 -11.50
N ALA A 222 13.36 19.00 -10.94
CA ALA A 222 14.56 18.62 -11.67
C ALA A 222 14.54 17.11 -11.85
N PHE A 223 14.69 16.64 -13.08
CA PHE A 223 14.85 15.22 -13.37
C PHE A 223 16.02 14.65 -12.54
N ARG A 224 15.68 13.83 -11.55
CA ARG A 224 16.63 13.18 -10.64
C ARG A 224 17.31 12.01 -11.35
N GLY A 225 18.27 12.33 -12.22
CA GLY A 225 19.00 11.34 -13.03
C GLY A 225 19.76 10.31 -12.18
N ASP A 226 20.15 10.68 -10.96
CA ASP A 226 20.75 9.81 -9.95
C ASP A 226 19.76 8.74 -9.44
N LEU A 227 18.53 9.15 -9.15
CA LEU A 227 17.44 8.27 -8.75
C LEU A 227 17.00 7.39 -9.92
N PHE A 228 16.86 7.97 -11.11
CA PHE A 228 16.53 7.22 -12.32
C PHE A 228 17.57 6.14 -12.63
N ARG A 229 18.87 6.45 -12.56
CA ARG A 229 19.94 5.44 -12.74
C ARG A 229 19.92 4.35 -11.68
N SER A 230 19.58 4.70 -10.45
CA SER A 230 19.48 3.72 -9.34
C SER A 230 18.23 2.84 -9.47
N ALA A 231 17.14 3.39 -10.01
CA ALA A 231 15.91 2.66 -10.29
C ALA A 231 15.95 1.92 -11.64
N LEU A 232 16.85 2.28 -12.55
CA LEU A 232 16.92 1.70 -13.88
C LEU A 232 17.06 0.16 -13.86
N PRO A 233 17.88 -0.46 -12.99
CA PRO A 233 17.95 -1.92 -12.91
C PRO A 233 16.61 -2.57 -12.54
N ILE A 234 15.87 -2.04 -11.56
CA ILE A 234 14.58 -2.60 -11.14
C ILE A 234 13.49 -2.34 -12.20
N LEU A 235 13.53 -1.18 -12.86
CA LEU A 235 12.63 -0.87 -13.98
C LEU A 235 12.88 -1.80 -15.17
N VAL A 236 14.14 -2.05 -15.51
CA VAL A 236 14.51 -3.00 -16.57
C VAL A 236 14.10 -4.42 -16.19
N GLN A 237 14.29 -4.83 -14.94
CA GLN A 237 13.82 -6.14 -14.47
C GLN A 237 12.29 -6.27 -14.60
N GLY A 238 11.53 -5.26 -14.18
CA GLY A 238 10.08 -5.24 -14.34
C GLY A 238 9.63 -5.22 -15.81
N ALA A 239 10.35 -4.49 -16.67
CA ALA A 239 10.08 -4.45 -18.10
C ALA A 239 10.37 -5.80 -18.77
N VAL A 240 11.50 -6.43 -18.47
CA VAL A 240 11.85 -7.77 -18.96
C VAL A 240 10.81 -8.78 -18.51
N LEU A 241 10.41 -8.77 -17.23
CA LEU A 241 9.37 -9.65 -16.72
C LEU A 241 8.04 -9.46 -17.46
N THR A 242 7.67 -8.22 -17.77
CA THR A 242 6.45 -7.91 -18.52
C THR A 242 6.54 -8.46 -19.94
N LEU A 243 7.69 -8.31 -20.61
CA LEU A 243 7.93 -8.85 -21.95
C LEU A 243 7.89 -10.38 -21.95
N GLU A 244 8.51 -11.04 -20.96
CA GLU A 244 8.49 -12.49 -20.82
C GLU A 244 7.07 -13.02 -20.60
N LEU A 245 6.32 -12.42 -19.67
CA LEU A 245 4.92 -12.75 -19.44
C LEU A 245 4.09 -12.58 -20.72
N THR A 246 4.26 -11.46 -21.42
CA THR A 246 3.51 -11.16 -22.64
C THR A 246 3.85 -12.14 -23.76
N ALA A 247 5.14 -12.40 -23.99
CA ALA A 247 5.59 -13.29 -25.05
C ALA A 247 5.09 -14.72 -24.84
N LEU A 248 5.27 -15.27 -23.63
CA LEU A 248 4.81 -16.62 -23.31
C LEU A 248 3.28 -16.71 -23.39
N SER A 249 2.57 -15.73 -22.82
CA SER A 249 1.11 -15.75 -22.82
C SER A 249 0.53 -15.62 -24.22
N LEU A 250 1.17 -14.85 -25.10
CA LEU A 250 0.76 -14.73 -26.48
C LEU A 250 0.99 -16.04 -27.24
N VAL A 251 2.16 -16.68 -27.07
CA VAL A 251 2.47 -17.96 -27.74
C VAL A 251 1.46 -19.03 -27.32
N PHE A 252 1.23 -19.22 -26.03
CA PHE A 252 0.27 -20.21 -25.53
C PHE A 252 -1.17 -19.83 -25.86
N GLY A 253 -1.52 -18.54 -25.74
CA GLY A 253 -2.85 -18.03 -26.05
C GLY A 253 -3.21 -18.21 -27.52
N VAL A 254 -2.30 -17.88 -28.44
CA VAL A 254 -2.52 -18.07 -29.89
C VAL A 254 -2.64 -19.55 -30.24
N ALA A 255 -1.74 -20.39 -29.71
CA ALA A 255 -1.80 -21.83 -29.95
C ALA A 255 -3.13 -22.43 -29.44
N ALA A 256 -3.51 -22.14 -28.20
CA ALA A 256 -4.77 -22.60 -27.63
C ALA A 256 -6.00 -22.02 -28.36
N GLY A 257 -5.95 -20.75 -28.73
CA GLY A 257 -7.02 -20.06 -29.46
C GLY A 257 -7.29 -20.70 -30.82
N LEU A 258 -6.25 -21.14 -31.53
CA LEU A 258 -6.40 -21.90 -32.77
C LEU A 258 -7.13 -23.22 -32.54
N PHE A 259 -6.74 -24.02 -31.55
CA PHE A 259 -7.42 -25.28 -31.24
C PHE A 259 -8.88 -25.06 -30.84
N ILE A 260 -9.18 -24.00 -30.07
CA ILE A 260 -10.54 -23.63 -29.66
C ILE A 260 -11.38 -23.19 -30.87
N ALA A 261 -10.81 -22.42 -31.80
CA ALA A 261 -11.49 -22.02 -33.02
C ALA A 261 -11.87 -23.24 -33.87
N LEU A 262 -10.92 -24.16 -34.07
CA LEU A 262 -11.16 -25.42 -34.79
C LEU A 262 -12.22 -26.29 -34.10
N ALA A 263 -12.19 -26.37 -32.76
CA ALA A 263 -13.21 -27.10 -32.00
C ALA A 263 -14.62 -26.49 -32.16
N ARG A 264 -14.73 -25.17 -32.29
CA ARG A 264 -16.00 -24.48 -32.53
C ARG A 264 -16.53 -24.65 -33.95
N LEU A 265 -15.63 -24.71 -34.94
CA LEU A 265 -15.94 -24.96 -36.34
C LEU A 265 -16.18 -26.44 -36.66
N SER A 266 -15.72 -27.33 -35.78
CA SER A 266 -15.81 -28.78 -35.99
C SER A 266 -17.26 -29.25 -36.21
N PRO A 267 -17.50 -30.20 -37.14
CA PRO A 267 -18.80 -30.84 -37.31
C PRO A 267 -19.16 -31.78 -36.14
N VAL A 268 -18.18 -32.12 -35.29
CA VAL A 268 -18.38 -33.03 -34.15
C VAL A 268 -19.05 -32.26 -33.00
N LYS A 269 -20.34 -32.55 -32.78
CA LYS A 269 -21.18 -31.89 -31.75
C LYS A 269 -20.67 -32.01 -30.31
N LEU A 270 -19.72 -32.91 -30.04
CA LEU A 270 -19.17 -33.10 -28.70
C LEU A 270 -18.26 -31.94 -28.26
N PHE A 271 -17.40 -31.41 -29.14
CA PHE A 271 -16.38 -30.42 -28.76
C PHE A 271 -16.89 -28.97 -28.79
N ARG A 272 -17.82 -28.69 -29.71
CA ARG A 272 -18.40 -27.37 -29.92
C ARG A 272 -19.03 -26.73 -28.67
N PRO A 273 -19.88 -27.40 -27.87
CA PRO A 273 -20.52 -26.76 -26.72
C PRO A 273 -19.51 -26.36 -25.63
N PHE A 274 -18.48 -27.18 -25.38
CA PHE A 274 -17.44 -26.85 -24.40
C PHE A 274 -16.59 -25.65 -24.85
N ALA A 275 -16.23 -25.61 -26.14
CA ALA A 275 -15.47 -24.51 -26.68
C ALA A 275 -16.27 -23.19 -26.70
N VAL A 276 -17.57 -23.25 -26.99
CA VAL A 276 -18.47 -22.08 -26.87
C VAL A 276 -18.58 -21.63 -25.42
N ALA A 277 -18.87 -22.53 -24.48
CA ALA A 277 -19.00 -22.19 -23.06
C ALA A 277 -17.73 -21.54 -22.51
N TYR A 278 -16.55 -22.10 -22.84
CA TYR A 278 -15.27 -21.51 -22.48
C TYR A 278 -15.14 -20.06 -22.98
N VAL A 279 -15.39 -19.81 -24.27
CA VAL A 279 -15.22 -18.47 -24.86
C VAL A 279 -16.20 -17.47 -24.22
N GLU A 280 -17.46 -17.85 -24.04
CA GLU A 280 -18.48 -16.98 -23.43
C GLU A 280 -18.11 -16.62 -21.98
N ILE A 281 -17.69 -17.60 -21.18
CA ILE A 281 -17.30 -17.37 -19.78
C ILE A 281 -16.04 -16.51 -19.69
N VAL A 282 -15.01 -16.83 -20.47
CA VAL A 282 -13.72 -16.13 -20.37
C VAL A 282 -13.82 -14.70 -20.91
N ARG A 283 -14.60 -14.45 -21.96
CA ARG A 283 -14.83 -13.08 -22.47
C ARG A 283 -15.83 -12.29 -21.63
N GLY A 284 -16.73 -12.97 -20.92
CA GLY A 284 -17.71 -12.38 -20.01
C GLY A 284 -17.18 -12.09 -18.59
N THR A 285 -15.98 -12.56 -18.25
CA THR A 285 -15.37 -12.37 -16.91
C THR A 285 -14.17 -11.41 -16.97
N PRO A 286 -14.05 -10.47 -16.01
CA PRO A 286 -12.86 -9.61 -15.94
C PRO A 286 -11.58 -10.44 -15.78
N LEU A 287 -10.51 -10.07 -16.52
CA LEU A 287 -9.20 -10.73 -16.42
C LEU A 287 -8.69 -10.78 -14.96
N LEU A 288 -8.93 -9.72 -14.18
CA LEU A 288 -8.56 -9.68 -12.77
C LEU A 288 -9.20 -10.82 -11.97
N MET A 289 -10.47 -11.16 -12.26
CA MET A 289 -11.14 -12.30 -11.62
C MET A 289 -10.51 -13.63 -12.04
N GLN A 290 -10.09 -13.76 -13.30
CA GLN A 290 -9.40 -14.96 -13.79
C GLN A 290 -8.06 -15.15 -13.08
N ILE A 291 -7.28 -14.06 -12.93
CA ILE A 291 -6.04 -14.06 -12.14
C ILE A 291 -6.34 -14.43 -10.69
N TYR A 292 -7.38 -13.88 -10.07
CA TYR A 292 -7.75 -14.18 -8.69
C TYR A 292 -8.09 -15.66 -8.50
N VAL A 293 -8.91 -16.24 -9.37
CA VAL A 293 -9.24 -17.67 -9.34
C VAL A 293 -7.98 -18.51 -9.49
N ILE A 294 -7.11 -18.16 -10.43
CA ILE A 294 -5.87 -18.91 -10.65
C ILE A 294 -4.91 -18.82 -9.48
N TYR A 295 -4.82 -17.65 -8.87
CA TYR A 295 -3.86 -17.38 -7.82
C TYR A 295 -4.33 -17.86 -6.43
N PHE A 296 -5.63 -17.80 -6.14
CA PHE A 296 -6.16 -18.09 -4.80
C PHE A 296 -7.03 -19.35 -4.74
N VAL A 297 -7.77 -19.68 -5.80
CA VAL A 297 -8.70 -20.82 -5.79
C VAL A 297 -8.01 -22.14 -6.17
N LEU A 298 -7.11 -22.14 -7.16
CA LEU A 298 -6.34 -23.35 -7.49
C LEU A 298 -5.52 -23.90 -6.30
N PRO A 299 -4.82 -23.06 -5.51
CA PRO A 299 -4.17 -23.51 -4.29
C PRO A 299 -5.11 -24.17 -3.28
N ALA A 300 -6.36 -23.68 -3.16
CA ALA A 300 -7.35 -24.22 -2.24
C ALA A 300 -7.78 -25.66 -2.59
N ILE A 301 -7.64 -26.08 -3.85
CA ILE A 301 -7.87 -27.46 -4.31
C ILE A 301 -6.56 -28.26 -4.44
N GLY A 302 -5.45 -27.75 -3.90
CA GLY A 302 -4.15 -28.43 -3.84
C GLY A 302 -3.22 -28.16 -5.02
N ILE A 303 -3.60 -27.31 -5.98
CA ILE A 303 -2.77 -26.99 -7.15
C ILE A 303 -2.05 -25.66 -6.90
N ASN A 304 -0.78 -25.74 -6.52
CA ASN A 304 0.06 -24.58 -6.23
C ASN A 304 0.94 -24.26 -7.43
N LEU A 305 0.65 -23.15 -8.12
CA LEU A 305 1.47 -22.64 -9.20
C LEU A 305 2.38 -21.51 -8.70
N PRO A 306 3.67 -21.47 -9.12
CA PRO A 306 4.49 -20.29 -8.92
C PRO A 306 3.82 -19.04 -9.51
N SER A 307 4.00 -17.86 -8.88
CA SER A 307 3.31 -16.63 -9.29
C SER A 307 3.50 -16.27 -10.76
N PHE A 308 4.69 -16.53 -11.31
CA PHE A 308 4.98 -16.34 -12.74
C PHE A 308 4.12 -17.25 -13.63
N ALA A 309 4.06 -18.55 -13.32
CA ALA A 309 3.28 -19.52 -14.09
C ALA A 309 1.76 -19.25 -13.99
N ALA A 310 1.29 -18.85 -12.80
CA ALA A 310 -0.10 -18.41 -12.60
C ALA A 310 -0.46 -17.21 -13.49
N GLY A 311 0.43 -16.21 -13.56
CA GLY A 311 0.27 -15.05 -14.44
C GLY A 311 0.22 -15.44 -15.92
N VAL A 312 1.18 -16.26 -16.38
CA VAL A 312 1.19 -16.77 -17.77
C VAL A 312 -0.09 -17.53 -18.08
N LEU A 313 -0.54 -18.42 -17.18
CA LEU A 313 -1.74 -19.22 -17.40
C LEU A 313 -2.99 -18.36 -17.53
N ALA A 314 -3.19 -17.39 -16.62
CA ALA A 314 -4.35 -16.50 -16.65
C ALA A 314 -4.39 -15.67 -17.94
N LEU A 315 -3.27 -15.06 -18.30
CA LEU A 315 -3.14 -14.26 -19.51
C LEU A 315 -3.30 -15.11 -20.78
N SER A 316 -2.76 -16.33 -20.80
CA SER A 316 -2.89 -17.25 -21.94
C SER A 316 -4.34 -17.67 -22.17
N LEU A 317 -5.07 -18.02 -21.10
CA LEU A 317 -6.47 -18.40 -21.21
C LEU A 317 -7.33 -17.23 -21.70
N ASN A 318 -7.09 -16.03 -21.17
CA ASN A 318 -7.78 -14.85 -21.65
C ASN A 318 -7.50 -14.60 -23.14
N ALA A 319 -6.22 -14.57 -23.53
CA ALA A 319 -5.80 -14.35 -24.91
C ALA A 319 -6.34 -15.41 -25.88
N ALA A 320 -6.40 -16.68 -25.46
CA ALA A 320 -6.92 -17.78 -26.27
C ALA A 320 -8.40 -17.60 -26.65
N ALA A 321 -9.22 -17.10 -25.73
CA ALA A 321 -10.64 -16.84 -26.03
C ALA A 321 -10.80 -15.78 -27.13
N TYR A 322 -10.06 -14.67 -27.06
CA TYR A 322 -10.09 -13.62 -28.10
C TYR A 322 -9.45 -14.08 -29.41
N ALA A 323 -8.30 -14.74 -29.35
CA ALA A 323 -7.63 -15.29 -30.54
C ALA A 323 -8.53 -16.31 -31.27
N SER A 324 -9.31 -17.11 -30.53
CA SER A 324 -10.23 -18.08 -31.13
C SER A 324 -11.32 -17.43 -31.99
N GLU A 325 -11.79 -16.23 -31.62
CA GLU A 325 -12.77 -15.48 -32.42
C GLU A 325 -12.15 -14.92 -33.69
N ILE A 326 -10.92 -14.42 -33.60
CA ILE A 326 -10.17 -13.90 -34.75
C ILE A 326 -9.95 -15.02 -35.77
N PHE A 327 -9.48 -16.19 -35.32
CA PHE A 327 -9.30 -17.34 -36.20
C PHE A 327 -10.61 -17.83 -36.80
N ARG A 328 -11.66 -17.97 -35.99
CA ARG A 328 -12.97 -18.42 -36.46
C ARG A 328 -13.53 -17.47 -37.53
N GLY A 329 -13.52 -16.16 -37.28
CA GLY A 329 -13.98 -15.15 -38.24
C GLY A 329 -13.12 -15.13 -39.52
N GLY A 330 -11.81 -15.31 -39.38
CA GLY A 330 -10.90 -15.42 -40.53
C GLY A 330 -11.20 -16.63 -41.41
N ILE A 331 -11.42 -17.80 -40.80
CA ILE A 331 -11.73 -19.04 -41.52
C ILE A 331 -13.10 -18.93 -42.22
N GLU A 332 -14.13 -18.49 -41.51
CA GLU A 332 -15.49 -18.33 -42.07
C GLU A 332 -15.55 -17.33 -43.23
N SER A 333 -14.66 -16.32 -43.24
CA SER A 333 -14.62 -15.31 -44.31
C SER A 333 -14.12 -15.82 -45.66
N ILE A 334 -13.46 -16.97 -45.69
CA ILE A 334 -12.93 -17.59 -46.92
C ILE A 334 -13.94 -18.57 -47.53
N ASP A 335 -14.75 -19.22 -46.69
CA ASP A 335 -15.79 -20.18 -47.10
C ASP A 335 -17.13 -19.50 -47.53
N SER A 336 -17.16 -18.16 -47.58
CA SER A 336 -18.32 -17.34 -48.03
C SER A 336 -18.11 -16.82 -49.46
#